data_AF-A0A3C1HIF7-F1
#
_entry.id   AF-A0A3C1HIF7-F1
#
_cell.length_a   1.000
_cell.length_b   1.000
_cell.length_c   1.000
_cell.angle_alpha   90.00
_cell.angle_beta   90.00
_cell.angle_gamma   90.00
#
_symmetry.space_group_name_H-M   'P 1'
#
loop_
_entity.id
_entity.type
_entity.pdbx_description
1 polymer ?
#
loop_
_entity_poly.entity_id
_entity_poly.type
_entity_poly.pdbx_seq_one_letter_code
_entity_poly.pdbx_strand_id
1 'polypeptide(L)'
;MDPKGEAVRAWDRFGFGFLEVGPIRSEPIQGGGLLQDANAGTVTLGLPQPGDSVEALVNRLESGANGIHTPLVARILVEGDVAPHRAATWVADCVQKLQPLVAGFAIECEPDVARNEWHGREWEGFWTRLQQLISAAKPPARVWWVRRLDQCATFGNLQAAEGQALLAGVLLEARTLGPAGLVCGGVDEASVIDAVRALRAGLGAGRSLIVASGLSTPGQAVRLLRAGSDALLVDTGMVFSGPGLPKRINEAVATTRSNPPSIGPASDEGSIFRFSWLWTLLLGVGMFTGSMLAIWFALTRVVLPYDEVYCGLTRGQLAALNRHLLPFMAHDRMILAGTMLNIAVLYLCSSWFGIRRGRHWCRTAAACSAGAGFLSFFLFLGFGYFDPFHAFVTTVLFQLFVQGLVGRVAPTTLPDQGVEWAETVEWRMGQWGQLVWVVHSVGLLLAGVTISGVGIADVLISTDERYLGISVAELRVAAGRVLPLIAH
;
A
#
# COMPACT_ATOMS: atom_id res chain seq x y z
N MET A 1 -7.39 16.20 3.37
CA MET A 1 -7.81 17.32 4.23
C MET A 1 -8.41 16.73 5.49
N ASP A 2 -7.91 17.13 6.65
CA ASP A 2 -8.44 16.72 7.96
C ASP A 2 -8.79 18.01 8.74
N PRO A 3 -10.03 18.52 8.60
CA PRO A 3 -10.37 19.86 9.07
C PRO A 3 -10.11 20.10 10.54
N LYS A 4 -10.26 19.06 11.36
CA LYS A 4 -10.09 19.12 12.82
C LYS A 4 -8.72 18.62 13.28
N GLY A 5 -7.93 17.99 12.40
CA GLY A 5 -6.65 17.37 12.75
C GLY A 5 -6.82 16.15 13.65
N GLU A 6 -7.93 15.41 13.53
CA GLU A 6 -8.27 14.27 14.42
C GLU A 6 -7.61 12.96 13.98
N ALA A 7 -7.36 12.79 12.68
CA ALA A 7 -6.98 11.52 12.07
C ALA A 7 -5.59 11.56 11.42
N VAL A 8 -4.77 12.57 11.72
CA VAL A 8 -3.45 12.79 11.08
C VAL A 8 -2.54 11.56 11.14
N ARG A 9 -2.55 10.80 12.25
CA ARG A 9 -1.79 9.54 12.38
C ARG A 9 -2.28 8.44 11.44
N ALA A 10 -3.59 8.36 11.20
CA ALA A 10 -4.12 7.40 10.25
C ALA A 10 -3.69 7.79 8.84
N TRP A 11 -3.77 9.08 8.51
CA TRP A 11 -3.40 9.61 7.20
C TRP A 11 -1.92 9.41 6.84
N ASP A 12 -1.01 9.50 7.82
CA ASP A 12 0.43 9.25 7.64
C ASP A 12 0.74 7.88 7.01
N ARG A 13 -0.16 6.89 7.14
CA ARG A 13 0.05 5.52 6.64
C ARG A 13 -0.39 5.29 5.20
N PHE A 14 -1.07 6.25 4.57
CA PHE A 14 -1.62 6.09 3.21
C PHE A 14 -0.65 6.55 2.10
N GLY A 15 0.57 6.95 2.46
CA GLY A 15 1.62 7.31 1.50
C GLY A 15 1.50 8.73 0.95
N PHE A 16 0.91 9.66 1.71
CA PHE A 16 0.91 11.07 1.35
C PHE A 16 2.31 11.69 1.50
N GLY A 17 2.65 12.63 0.60
CA GLY A 17 3.88 13.43 0.73
C GLY A 17 3.73 14.62 1.68
N PHE A 18 2.51 15.08 1.92
CA PHE A 18 2.14 16.10 2.89
C PHE A 18 0.64 15.97 3.23
N LEU A 19 0.21 16.53 4.35
CA LEU A 19 -1.19 16.53 4.79
C LEU A 19 -1.66 17.95 5.07
N GLU A 20 -2.91 18.24 4.73
CA GLU A 20 -3.54 19.54 5.02
C GLU A 20 -4.54 19.40 6.17
N VAL A 21 -4.41 20.28 7.18
CA VAL A 21 -5.32 20.41 8.32
C VAL A 21 -6.01 21.79 8.30
N GLY A 22 -7.19 21.91 8.90
CA GLY A 22 -8.01 23.12 8.81
C GLY A 22 -9.09 23.04 7.72
N PRO A 23 -9.92 24.08 7.56
CA PRO A 23 -9.58 25.48 7.83
C PRO A 23 -9.65 25.87 9.30
N ILE A 24 -8.70 26.72 9.70
CA ILE A 24 -8.70 27.44 10.97
C ILE A 24 -9.56 28.69 10.82
N ARG A 25 -10.41 28.96 11.80
CA ARG A 25 -11.29 30.13 11.85
C ARG A 25 -11.09 30.91 13.16
N SER A 26 -11.51 32.17 13.15
CA SER A 26 -11.56 33.04 14.33
C SER A 26 -12.51 32.47 15.38
N GLU A 27 -13.69 32.03 14.94
CA GLU A 27 -14.70 31.34 15.74
C GLU A 27 -14.96 29.92 15.20
N PRO A 28 -15.11 28.91 16.08
CA PRO A 28 -15.47 27.56 15.67
C PRO A 28 -16.84 27.52 15.00
N ILE A 29 -16.93 26.90 13.83
CA ILE A 29 -18.18 26.73 13.08
C ILE A 29 -18.40 25.25 12.78
N GLN A 30 -19.60 24.78 13.12
CA GLN A 30 -20.11 23.52 12.56
C GLN A 30 -20.50 23.78 11.11
N GLY A 31 -19.87 23.07 10.18
CA GLY A 31 -20.07 23.28 8.76
C GLY A 31 -21.47 22.92 8.27
N GLY A 32 -21.79 23.36 7.06
CA GLY A 32 -22.95 22.87 6.34
C GLY A 32 -22.87 21.36 6.08
N GLY A 33 -24.01 20.74 5.75
CA GLY A 33 -24.07 19.32 5.40
C GLY A 33 -23.23 18.97 4.17
N LEU A 34 -22.94 17.69 4.01
CA LEU A 34 -22.23 17.15 2.86
C LEU A 34 -23.21 16.40 1.97
N LEU A 35 -23.22 16.71 0.67
CA LEU A 35 -24.01 16.02 -0.34
C LEU A 35 -23.08 15.32 -1.32
N GLN A 36 -23.25 14.01 -1.48
CA GLN A 36 -22.48 13.22 -2.42
C GLN A 36 -23.35 12.85 -3.63
N ASP A 37 -22.86 13.14 -4.83
CA ASP A 37 -23.44 12.64 -6.07
C ASP A 37 -22.47 11.63 -6.70
N ALA A 38 -22.78 10.34 -6.52
CA ALA A 38 -21.95 9.25 -7.03
C ALA A 38 -21.98 9.13 -8.56
N ASN A 39 -23.04 9.58 -9.22
CA ASN A 39 -23.15 9.52 -10.68
C ASN A 39 -22.31 10.62 -11.32
N ALA A 40 -22.34 11.83 -10.74
CA ALA A 40 -21.52 12.95 -11.18
C ALA A 40 -20.06 12.88 -10.67
N GLY A 41 -19.78 12.02 -9.68
CA GLY A 41 -18.47 11.96 -9.03
C GLY A 41 -18.12 13.26 -8.29
N THR A 42 -19.13 13.91 -7.72
CA THR A 42 -18.98 15.21 -7.05
C THR A 42 -19.37 15.13 -5.57
N VAL A 43 -18.76 16.01 -4.79
CA VAL A 43 -19.13 16.24 -3.39
C VAL A 43 -19.40 17.73 -3.23
N THR A 44 -20.59 18.06 -2.74
CA THR A 44 -20.96 19.44 -2.40
C THR A 44 -20.81 19.64 -0.90
N LEU A 45 -19.98 20.61 -0.54
CA LEU A 45 -19.73 21.04 0.84
C LEU A 45 -20.64 22.24 1.14
N GLY A 46 -21.60 22.07 2.05
CA GLY A 46 -22.46 23.16 2.48
C GLY A 46 -21.67 24.30 3.11
N LEU A 47 -22.11 25.53 2.89
CA LEU A 47 -21.54 26.72 3.52
C LEU A 47 -22.33 27.09 4.79
N PRO A 48 -21.68 27.65 5.84
CA PRO A 48 -20.24 27.89 5.95
C PRO A 48 -19.41 26.60 6.08
N GLN A 49 -18.13 26.64 5.71
CA GLN A 49 -17.23 25.48 5.84
C GLN A 49 -16.92 25.20 7.34
N PRO A 50 -16.83 23.92 7.75
CA PRO A 50 -16.46 23.59 9.12
C PRO A 50 -15.03 24.02 9.41
N GLY A 51 -14.81 24.62 10.58
CA GLY A 51 -13.47 25.02 11.03
C GLY A 51 -13.44 25.22 12.55
N ASP A 52 -12.28 24.99 13.14
CA ASP A 52 -12.03 25.16 14.58
C ASP A 52 -11.06 26.32 14.83
N SER A 53 -10.96 26.75 16.10
CA SER A 53 -10.00 27.77 16.50
C SER A 53 -8.55 27.25 16.43
N VAL A 54 -7.60 28.17 16.35
CA VAL A 54 -6.17 27.83 16.36
C VAL A 54 -5.77 27.07 17.63
N GLU A 55 -6.31 27.45 18.79
CA GLU A 55 -6.02 26.80 20.08
C GLU A 55 -6.48 25.34 20.09
N ALA A 56 -7.67 25.07 19.57
CA ALA A 56 -8.19 23.72 19.48
C ALA A 56 -7.31 22.83 18.58
N LEU A 57 -6.86 23.37 17.44
CA LEU A 57 -5.97 22.64 16.54
C LEU A 57 -4.59 22.41 17.16
N VAL A 58 -3.99 23.41 17.81
CA VAL A 58 -2.71 23.27 18.52
C VAL A 58 -2.78 22.15 19.55
N ASN A 59 -3.79 22.16 20.43
CA ASN A 59 -3.96 21.13 21.46
C ASN A 59 -4.08 19.71 20.86
N ARG A 60 -4.79 19.57 19.74
CA ARG A 60 -4.92 18.27 19.05
C ARG A 60 -3.63 17.83 18.37
N LEU A 61 -2.90 18.75 17.75
CA LEU A 61 -1.62 18.42 17.11
C LEU A 61 -0.55 18.09 18.15
N GLU A 62 -0.48 18.78 19.28
CA GLU A 62 0.48 18.45 20.35
C GLU A 62 0.22 17.06 20.95
N SER A 63 -1.03 16.68 21.14
CA SER A 63 -1.41 15.36 21.67
C SER A 63 -1.36 14.25 20.61
N GLY A 64 -1.78 14.55 19.39
CA GLY A 64 -2.04 13.58 18.32
C GLY A 64 -0.94 13.48 17.26
N ALA A 65 -0.14 14.52 17.01
CA ALA A 65 0.83 14.54 15.92
C ALA A 65 2.22 14.00 16.29
N ASN A 66 2.43 13.60 17.55
CA ASN A 66 3.70 12.98 17.94
C ASN A 66 3.99 11.71 17.12
N GLY A 67 5.19 11.65 16.52
CA GLY A 67 5.66 10.52 15.70
C GLY A 67 5.19 10.51 14.25
N ILE A 68 4.54 11.58 13.76
CA ILE A 68 4.14 11.69 12.34
C ILE A 68 5.34 12.07 11.48
N HIS A 69 5.53 11.38 10.36
CA HIS A 69 6.63 11.65 9.43
C HIS A 69 6.21 12.57 8.28
N THR A 70 4.92 12.59 7.95
CA THR A 70 4.38 13.40 6.86
C THR A 70 4.24 14.87 7.27
N PRO A 71 4.81 15.82 6.51
CA PRO A 71 4.72 17.24 6.83
C PRO A 71 3.27 17.76 6.77
N LEU A 72 2.90 18.58 7.74
CA LEU A 72 1.57 19.19 7.84
C LEU A 72 1.54 20.60 7.25
N VAL A 73 0.45 20.94 6.58
CA VAL A 73 0.14 22.29 6.10
C VAL A 73 -1.16 22.73 6.77
N ALA A 74 -1.11 23.87 7.46
CA ALA A 74 -2.29 24.44 8.10
C ALA A 74 -3.02 25.39 7.16
N ARG A 75 -4.30 25.12 6.88
CA ARG A 75 -5.18 26.02 6.15
C ARG A 75 -5.80 27.04 7.10
N ILE A 76 -5.65 28.32 6.79
CA ILE A 76 -6.22 29.44 7.54
C ILE A 76 -7.24 30.12 6.64
N LEU A 77 -8.48 30.26 7.13
CA LEU A 77 -9.56 30.93 6.41
C LEU A 77 -9.73 32.35 6.93
N VAL A 78 -9.53 33.33 6.05
CA VAL A 78 -9.74 34.75 6.33
C VAL A 78 -11.17 35.12 5.97
N GLU A 79 -11.89 35.68 6.94
CA GLU A 79 -13.25 36.17 6.79
C GLU A 79 -13.26 37.46 5.95
N GLY A 80 -14.12 37.53 4.94
CA GLY A 80 -14.10 38.61 3.93
C GLY A 80 -14.56 39.98 4.42
N ASP A 81 -15.27 40.04 5.55
CA ASP A 81 -15.75 41.28 6.17
C ASP A 81 -14.71 41.98 7.06
N VAL A 82 -13.56 41.33 7.29
CA VAL A 82 -12.48 41.85 8.13
C VAL A 82 -11.57 42.78 7.32
N ALA A 83 -11.16 43.89 7.93
CA ALA A 83 -10.21 44.81 7.30
C ALA A 83 -8.82 44.15 7.12
N PRO A 84 -8.12 44.36 5.98
CA PRO A 84 -6.86 43.68 5.65
C PRO A 84 -5.80 43.66 6.75
N HIS A 85 -5.62 44.78 7.47
CA HIS A 85 -4.63 44.89 8.54
C HIS A 85 -4.98 44.05 9.78
N ARG A 86 -6.28 43.91 10.11
CA ARG A 86 -6.75 43.08 11.23
C ARG A 86 -6.61 41.60 10.87
N ALA A 87 -7.00 41.23 9.65
CA ALA A 87 -6.82 39.88 9.15
C ALA A 87 -5.33 39.47 9.12
N ALA A 88 -4.43 40.35 8.66
CA ALA A 88 -2.98 40.07 8.69
C ALA A 88 -2.46 39.83 10.12
N THR A 89 -2.98 40.58 11.10
CA THR A 89 -2.61 40.41 12.51
C THR A 89 -3.10 39.07 13.06
N TRP A 90 -4.33 38.68 12.74
CA TRP A 90 -4.90 37.40 13.15
C TRP A 90 -4.20 36.20 12.49
N VAL A 91 -3.91 36.29 11.19
CA VAL A 91 -3.12 35.25 10.48
C VAL A 91 -1.72 35.13 11.08
N ALA A 92 -1.07 36.24 11.43
CA ALA A 92 0.23 36.21 12.08
C ALA A 92 0.19 35.49 13.44
N ASP A 93 -0.85 35.72 14.25
CA ASP A 93 -1.06 34.99 15.52
C ASP A 93 -1.23 33.49 15.27
N CYS A 94 -2.03 33.11 14.26
CA CYS A 94 -2.19 31.70 13.88
C CYS A 94 -0.86 31.06 13.45
N VAL A 95 -0.07 31.77 12.64
CA VAL A 95 1.25 31.33 12.19
C VAL A 95 2.17 31.12 13.39
N GLN A 96 2.27 32.09 14.31
CA GLN A 96 3.15 32.00 15.48
C GLN A 96 2.82 30.80 16.37
N LYS A 97 1.54 30.52 16.60
CA LYS A 97 1.08 29.40 17.44
C LYS A 97 1.35 28.03 16.79
N LEU A 98 1.16 27.91 15.47
CA LEU A 98 1.22 26.62 14.77
C LEU A 98 2.58 26.31 14.13
N GLN A 99 3.43 27.30 13.94
CA GLN A 99 4.73 27.15 13.28
C GLN A 99 5.63 26.03 13.85
N PRO A 100 5.65 25.75 15.16
CA PRO A 100 6.41 24.62 15.69
C PRO A 100 5.88 23.24 15.25
N LEU A 101 4.62 23.17 14.81
CA LEU A 101 3.86 21.93 14.58
C LEU A 101 3.62 21.64 13.08
N VAL A 102 3.75 22.64 12.20
CA VAL A 102 3.44 22.52 10.77
C VAL A 102 4.58 22.99 9.87
N ALA A 103 4.66 22.43 8.66
CA ALA A 103 5.67 22.74 7.66
C ALA A 103 5.35 23.99 6.81
N GLY A 104 4.10 24.48 6.86
CA GLY A 104 3.69 25.72 6.21
C GLY A 104 2.19 25.98 6.29
N PHE A 105 1.74 27.03 5.59
CA PHE A 105 0.40 27.59 5.74
C PHE A 105 -0.26 27.86 4.39
N ALA A 106 -1.51 27.47 4.23
CA ALA A 106 -2.35 27.82 3.09
C ALA A 106 -3.35 28.89 3.53
N ILE A 107 -3.28 30.09 2.95
CA ILE A 107 -4.19 31.19 3.28
C ILE A 107 -5.28 31.27 2.23
N GLU A 108 -6.51 31.06 2.68
CA GLU A 108 -7.73 31.15 1.89
C GLU A 108 -8.55 32.35 2.35
N CYS A 109 -9.27 32.98 1.42
CA CYS A 109 -10.29 33.97 1.74
C CYS A 109 -11.66 33.32 1.54
N GLU A 110 -12.59 33.56 2.45
CA GLU A 110 -13.92 32.94 2.41
C GLU A 110 -14.63 33.17 1.06
N PRO A 111 -15.24 32.13 0.46
CA PRO A 111 -15.91 32.26 -0.84
C PRO A 111 -17.03 33.30 -0.79
N ASP A 112 -16.91 34.29 -1.67
CA ASP A 112 -17.72 35.50 -1.69
C ASP A 112 -19.20 35.20 -2.04
N VAL A 113 -20.08 35.22 -1.04
CA VAL A 113 -21.54 35.20 -1.27
C VAL A 113 -22.10 36.63 -1.40
N ALA A 114 -21.33 37.67 -1.03
CA ALA A 114 -21.83 39.04 -0.91
C ALA A 114 -20.74 40.14 -1.04
N ARG A 115 -20.01 40.19 -2.15
CA ARG A 115 -19.21 41.33 -2.65
C ARG A 115 -18.30 42.06 -1.65
N ASN A 116 -17.38 41.36 -0.99
CA ASN A 116 -16.27 42.02 -0.28
C ASN A 116 -14.90 41.36 -0.56
N GLU A 117 -14.66 40.97 -1.82
CA GLU A 117 -13.31 40.59 -2.24
C GLU A 117 -12.37 41.81 -2.19
N TRP A 118 -11.30 41.73 -1.40
CA TRP A 118 -10.24 42.73 -1.38
C TRP A 118 -9.62 42.91 -2.78
N HIS A 119 -9.29 44.14 -3.13
CA HIS A 119 -8.68 44.49 -4.41
C HIS A 119 -7.18 44.81 -4.27
N GLY A 120 -6.44 44.89 -5.39
CA GLY A 120 -4.97 44.89 -5.46
C GLY A 120 -4.21 45.57 -4.31
N ARG A 121 -4.55 46.82 -3.95
CA ARG A 121 -3.87 47.57 -2.85
C ARG A 121 -4.18 47.02 -1.44
N GLU A 122 -5.37 46.47 -1.23
CA GLU A 122 -5.77 45.86 0.03
C GLU A 122 -5.03 44.53 0.25
N TRP A 123 -4.88 43.72 -0.81
CA TRP A 123 -4.04 42.53 -0.79
C TRP A 123 -2.57 42.87 -0.58
N GLU A 124 -2.04 43.88 -1.27
CA GLU A 124 -0.67 44.34 -1.08
C GLU A 124 -0.43 44.78 0.37
N GLY A 125 -1.39 45.51 0.96
CA GLY A 125 -1.35 45.92 2.37
C GLY A 125 -1.40 44.74 3.34
N PHE A 126 -2.26 43.75 3.09
CA PHE A 126 -2.33 42.51 3.87
C PHE A 126 -0.99 41.77 3.83
N TRP A 127 -0.44 41.50 2.65
CA TRP A 127 0.80 40.74 2.49
C TRP A 127 2.00 41.47 3.10
N THR A 128 2.11 42.78 2.86
CA THR A 128 3.18 43.61 3.44
C THR A 128 3.13 43.58 4.96
N ARG A 129 1.93 43.72 5.55
CA ARG A 129 1.75 43.68 7.00
C ARG A 129 2.05 42.30 7.56
N LEU A 130 1.56 41.23 6.93
CA LEU A 130 1.82 39.87 7.36
C LEU A 130 3.32 39.58 7.34
N GLN A 131 4.02 39.94 6.27
CA GLN A 131 5.48 39.78 6.16
C GLN A 131 6.22 40.52 7.29
N GLN A 132 5.82 41.75 7.62
CA GLN A 132 6.40 42.49 8.75
C GLN A 132 6.24 41.72 10.07
N LEU A 133 5.04 41.17 10.33
CA LEU A 133 4.71 40.50 11.59
C LEU A 133 5.42 39.15 11.78
N ILE A 134 5.71 38.42 10.71
CA ILE A 134 6.30 37.07 10.79
C ILE A 134 7.75 36.99 10.29
N SER A 135 8.33 38.09 9.81
CA SER A 135 9.73 38.16 9.33
C SER A 135 10.78 37.77 10.37
N ALA A 136 10.48 37.96 11.66
CA ALA A 136 11.39 37.62 12.75
C ALA A 136 11.39 36.11 13.11
N ALA A 137 10.44 35.34 12.58
CA ALA A 137 10.29 33.93 12.92
C ALA A 137 11.41 33.06 12.31
N LYS A 138 11.90 32.08 13.06
CA LYS A 138 12.93 31.12 12.63
C LYS A 138 12.46 29.69 12.89
N PRO A 139 12.38 28.81 11.87
CA PRO A 139 12.64 29.06 10.43
C PRO A 139 11.58 29.97 9.79
N PRO A 140 11.83 30.60 8.62
CA PRO A 140 10.83 31.42 7.95
C PRO A 140 9.58 30.62 7.59
N ALA A 141 8.40 31.19 7.86
CA ALA A 141 7.12 30.55 7.53
C ALA A 141 6.95 30.45 6.01
N ARG A 142 6.53 29.28 5.52
CA ARG A 142 6.20 29.06 4.11
C ARG A 142 4.71 29.24 3.92
N VAL A 143 4.32 30.14 3.03
CA VAL A 143 2.93 30.51 2.82
C VAL A 143 2.52 30.29 1.36
N TRP A 144 1.40 29.59 1.16
CA TRP A 144 0.72 29.45 -0.12
C TRP A 144 -0.56 30.28 -0.13
N TRP A 145 -0.76 31.05 -1.20
CA TRP A 145 -2.03 31.72 -1.42
C TRP A 145 -3.00 30.79 -2.13
N VAL A 146 -4.12 30.48 -1.48
CA VAL A 146 -5.19 29.68 -2.07
C VAL A 146 -5.97 30.54 -3.09
N ARG A 147 -6.09 30.03 -4.31
CA ARG A 147 -6.81 30.67 -5.42
C ARG A 147 -7.80 29.68 -6.01
N ARG A 148 -9.02 30.13 -6.26
CA ARG A 148 -10.05 29.28 -6.90
C ARG A 148 -9.99 29.38 -8.42
N LEU A 149 -10.39 28.31 -9.10
CA LEU A 149 -10.38 28.23 -10.56
C LEU A 149 -11.34 29.24 -11.21
N ASP A 150 -12.49 29.52 -10.59
CA ASP A 150 -13.45 30.53 -11.06
C ASP A 150 -12.87 31.96 -11.01
N GLN A 151 -11.88 32.19 -10.14
CA GLN A 151 -11.16 33.46 -10.03
C GLN A 151 -9.97 33.58 -10.99
N CYS A 152 -9.72 32.59 -11.87
CA CYS A 152 -8.57 32.59 -12.77
C CYS A 152 -8.49 33.79 -13.72
N ALA A 153 -9.64 34.35 -14.14
CA ALA A 153 -9.64 35.53 -15.00
C ALA A 153 -9.05 36.80 -14.33
N THR A 154 -8.94 36.81 -12.99
CA THR A 154 -8.42 37.95 -12.20
C THR A 154 -6.94 37.81 -11.79
N PHE A 155 -6.20 36.87 -12.38
CA PHE A 155 -4.79 36.62 -12.05
C PHE A 155 -3.83 37.80 -12.30
N GLY A 156 -4.28 38.90 -12.91
CA GLY A 156 -3.53 40.15 -12.95
C GLY A 156 -3.11 40.69 -11.57
N ASN A 157 -3.75 40.23 -10.48
CA ASN A 157 -3.39 40.56 -9.10
C ASN A 157 -2.22 39.75 -8.52
N LEU A 158 -1.65 38.76 -9.23
CA LEU A 158 -0.46 38.03 -8.76
C LEU A 158 0.76 38.94 -8.59
N GLN A 159 0.85 40.03 -9.36
CA GLN A 159 1.90 41.04 -9.25
C GLN A 159 2.03 41.62 -7.83
N ALA A 160 0.91 41.83 -7.12
CA ALA A 160 0.91 42.36 -5.75
C ALA A 160 1.58 41.41 -4.73
N ALA A 161 1.60 40.11 -5.04
CA ALA A 161 2.19 39.08 -4.19
C ALA A 161 3.55 38.57 -4.73
N GLU A 162 3.85 38.77 -6.02
CA GLU A 162 5.12 38.42 -6.68
C GLU A 162 6.34 39.17 -6.13
N GLY A 163 6.15 40.32 -5.51
CA GLY A 163 7.22 41.08 -4.83
C GLY A 163 7.54 40.58 -3.41
N GLN A 164 6.73 39.69 -2.85
CA GLN A 164 6.81 39.33 -1.43
C GLN A 164 7.69 38.09 -1.23
N ALA A 165 8.70 38.21 -0.37
CA ALA A 165 9.64 37.13 -0.07
C ALA A 165 9.00 35.97 0.72
N LEU A 166 7.89 36.25 1.42
CA LEU A 166 7.16 35.29 2.24
C LEU A 166 6.41 34.24 1.40
N LEU A 167 5.99 34.59 0.18
CA LEU A 167 5.11 33.75 -0.62
C LEU A 167 5.90 32.59 -1.27
N ALA A 168 5.69 31.39 -0.74
CA ALA A 168 6.29 30.16 -1.26
C ALA A 168 5.64 29.70 -2.58
N GLY A 169 4.40 30.10 -2.84
CA GLY A 169 3.66 29.65 -4.01
C GLY A 169 2.17 29.94 -4.00
N VAL A 170 1.46 29.27 -4.91
CA VAL A 170 0.00 29.31 -5.04
C VAL A 170 -0.56 27.90 -4.88
N LEU A 171 -1.70 27.79 -4.22
CA LEU A 171 -2.53 26.58 -4.18
C LEU A 171 -3.79 26.84 -5.02
N LEU A 172 -3.90 26.20 -6.18
CA LEU A 172 -5.07 26.29 -7.05
C LEU A 172 -6.13 25.28 -6.63
N GLU A 173 -7.32 25.75 -6.31
CA GLU A 173 -8.50 24.92 -6.06
C GLU A 173 -9.48 24.96 -7.23
N ALA A 174 -9.65 23.82 -7.89
CA ALA A 174 -10.71 23.62 -8.88
C ALA A 174 -12.00 23.17 -8.18
N ARG A 175 -12.54 24.08 -7.36
CA ARG A 175 -13.85 23.98 -6.74
C ARG A 175 -14.73 25.10 -7.28
N THR A 176 -16.01 24.83 -7.49
CA THR A 176 -16.96 25.81 -8.04
C THR A 176 -18.05 26.11 -7.03
N LEU A 177 -18.50 27.37 -6.97
CA LEU A 177 -19.63 27.74 -6.13
C LEU A 177 -20.94 27.32 -6.82
N GLY A 178 -21.68 26.42 -6.19
CA GLY A 178 -23.01 25.99 -6.63
C GLY A 178 -24.13 26.51 -5.72
N PRO A 179 -25.41 26.27 -6.07
CA PRO A 179 -26.56 26.77 -5.30
C PRO A 179 -26.64 26.23 -3.87
N ALA A 180 -26.13 25.02 -3.64
CA ALA A 180 -26.17 24.33 -2.35
C ALA A 180 -24.84 24.42 -1.56
N GLY A 181 -23.80 25.05 -2.11
CA GLY A 181 -22.49 25.14 -1.49
C GLY A 181 -21.34 24.98 -2.48
N LEU A 182 -20.15 24.65 -1.96
CA LEU A 182 -18.94 24.49 -2.74
C LEU A 182 -18.87 23.09 -3.35
N VAL A 183 -18.85 22.99 -4.68
CA VAL A 183 -18.81 21.72 -5.42
C VAL A 183 -17.35 21.35 -5.69
N CYS A 184 -17.00 20.15 -5.25
CA CYS A 184 -15.69 19.54 -5.42
C CYS A 184 -15.80 18.34 -6.38
N GLY A 185 -14.93 18.28 -7.38
CA GLY A 185 -15.01 17.30 -8.46
C GLY A 185 -15.93 17.74 -9.61
N GLY A 186 -15.97 16.95 -10.69
CA GLY A 186 -16.79 17.25 -11.87
C GLY A 186 -16.32 18.44 -12.71
N VAL A 187 -15.18 19.03 -12.39
CA VAL A 187 -14.56 20.11 -13.17
C VAL A 187 -13.88 19.53 -14.41
N ASP A 188 -14.05 20.21 -15.54
CA ASP A 188 -13.38 19.85 -16.78
C ASP A 188 -11.85 19.88 -16.61
N GLU A 189 -11.21 18.74 -16.90
CA GLU A 189 -9.78 18.57 -16.72
C GLU A 189 -8.97 19.51 -17.63
N ALA A 190 -9.44 19.77 -18.86
CA ALA A 190 -8.75 20.66 -19.78
C ALA A 190 -8.68 22.09 -19.23
N SER A 191 -9.78 22.58 -18.69
CA SER A 191 -9.85 23.88 -18.01
C SER A 191 -8.88 24.00 -16.83
N VAL A 192 -8.73 22.93 -16.03
CA VAL A 192 -7.74 22.91 -14.93
C VAL A 192 -6.31 22.93 -15.48
N ILE A 193 -6.01 22.12 -16.50
CA ILE A 193 -4.68 22.07 -17.13
C ILE A 193 -4.29 23.44 -17.69
N ASP A 194 -5.20 24.13 -18.37
CA ASP A 194 -4.93 25.44 -18.94
C ASP A 194 -4.70 26.49 -17.84
N ALA A 195 -5.47 26.45 -16.75
CA ALA A 195 -5.22 27.31 -15.59
C ALA A 195 -3.86 27.02 -14.93
N VAL A 196 -3.47 25.76 -14.80
CA VAL A 196 -2.14 25.37 -14.27
C VAL A 196 -1.02 25.91 -15.15
N ARG A 197 -1.14 25.80 -16.48
CA ARG A 197 -0.15 26.34 -17.42
C ARG A 197 -0.05 27.86 -17.32
N ALA A 198 -1.19 28.55 -17.28
CA ALA A 198 -1.24 30.00 -17.14
C ALA A 198 -0.60 30.48 -15.83
N LEU A 199 -0.93 29.83 -14.71
CA LEU A 199 -0.34 30.13 -13.40
C LEU A 199 1.16 29.85 -13.37
N ARG A 200 1.60 28.71 -13.92
CA ARG A 200 3.03 28.39 -13.99
C ARG A 200 3.80 29.43 -14.81
N ALA A 201 3.23 29.90 -15.91
CA ALA A 201 3.85 30.94 -16.73
C ALA A 201 4.01 32.27 -15.97
N GLY A 202 3.01 32.65 -15.15
CA GLY A 202 3.08 33.87 -14.32
C GLY A 202 4.02 33.75 -13.12
N LEU A 203 3.98 32.63 -12.38
CA LEU A 203 4.75 32.43 -11.15
C LEU A 203 6.26 32.22 -11.37
N GLY A 204 6.64 31.73 -12.56
CA GLY A 204 8.00 31.31 -12.85
C GLY A 204 8.42 30.01 -12.16
N ALA A 205 9.69 29.64 -12.31
CA ALA A 205 10.24 28.37 -11.79
C ALA A 205 10.60 28.42 -10.29
N GLY A 206 10.71 29.60 -9.69
CA GLY A 206 11.16 29.77 -8.30
C GLY A 206 10.07 29.60 -7.24
N ARG A 207 8.79 29.57 -7.64
CA ARG A 207 7.64 29.45 -6.75
C ARG A 207 6.90 28.14 -6.97
N SER A 208 6.35 27.60 -5.89
CA SER A 208 5.63 26.33 -5.95
C SER A 208 4.18 26.50 -6.41
N LEU A 209 3.66 25.53 -7.16
CA LEU A 209 2.26 25.45 -7.55
C LEU A 209 1.68 24.13 -7.08
N ILE A 210 0.73 24.21 -6.15
CA ILE A 210 -0.03 23.08 -5.62
C ILE A 210 -1.41 23.09 -6.27
N VAL A 211 -1.94 21.93 -6.68
CA VAL A 211 -3.26 21.84 -7.33
C VAL A 211 -4.17 20.88 -6.57
N ALA A 212 -5.36 21.34 -6.22
CA ALA A 212 -6.46 20.57 -5.65
C ALA A 212 -7.63 20.59 -6.64
N SER A 213 -7.93 19.47 -7.30
CA SER A 213 -8.91 19.47 -8.40
C SER A 213 -9.91 18.31 -8.41
N GLY A 214 -10.15 17.66 -7.28
CA GLY A 214 -10.96 16.43 -7.26
C GLY A 214 -10.28 15.27 -8.00
N LEU A 215 -8.96 15.15 -7.85
CA LEU A 215 -8.13 14.11 -8.45
C LEU A 215 -8.68 12.72 -8.15
N SER A 216 -9.18 12.02 -9.17
CA SER A 216 -9.76 10.67 -9.04
C SER A 216 -8.93 9.58 -9.69
N THR A 217 -7.92 9.94 -10.50
CA THR A 217 -7.11 8.97 -11.22
C THR A 217 -5.61 9.31 -11.20
N PRO A 218 -4.72 8.30 -11.18
CA PRO A 218 -3.29 8.51 -11.45
C PRO A 218 -3.03 9.20 -12.79
N GLY A 219 -3.91 8.97 -13.78
CA GLY A 219 -4.00 9.62 -15.09
C GLY A 219 -3.89 11.13 -15.01
N GLN A 220 -4.88 11.69 -14.32
CA GLN A 220 -5.02 13.12 -14.08
C GLN A 220 -3.82 13.69 -13.34
N ALA A 221 -3.37 13.00 -12.27
CA ALA A 221 -2.26 13.47 -11.46
C ALA A 221 -0.98 13.70 -12.27
N VAL A 222 -0.59 12.73 -13.11
CA VAL A 222 0.61 12.88 -13.94
C VAL A 222 0.43 13.97 -15.00
N ARG A 223 -0.76 14.14 -15.59
CA ARG A 223 -1.02 15.22 -16.56
C ARG A 223 -0.92 16.60 -15.91
N LEU A 224 -1.45 16.79 -14.70
CA LEU A 224 -1.30 18.04 -13.95
C LEU A 224 0.15 18.32 -13.56
N LEU A 225 0.93 17.31 -13.20
CA LEU A 225 2.37 17.47 -12.92
C LEU A 225 3.13 17.89 -14.19
N ARG A 226 2.83 17.27 -15.33
CA ARG A 226 3.39 17.65 -16.64
C ARG A 226 2.95 19.04 -17.10
N ALA A 227 1.75 19.47 -16.72
CA ALA A 227 1.25 20.82 -17.01
C ALA A 227 1.99 21.92 -16.23
N GLY A 228 2.69 21.55 -15.14
CA GLY A 228 3.54 22.46 -14.38
C GLY A 228 3.22 22.55 -12.89
N SER A 229 2.37 21.69 -12.33
CA SER A 229 2.24 21.62 -10.85
C SER A 229 3.45 20.92 -10.21
N ASP A 230 3.84 21.34 -9.01
CA ASP A 230 4.92 20.71 -8.24
C ASP A 230 4.40 19.64 -7.29
N ALA A 231 3.19 19.87 -6.77
CA ALA A 231 2.50 18.97 -5.84
C ALA A 231 1.00 19.00 -6.09
N LEU A 232 0.33 17.96 -5.60
CA LEU A 232 -1.10 17.73 -5.78
C LEU A 232 -1.76 17.48 -4.43
N LEU A 233 -2.92 18.07 -4.21
CA LEU A 233 -3.77 17.80 -3.07
C LEU A 233 -4.89 16.84 -3.51
N VAL A 234 -4.97 15.68 -2.87
CA VAL A 234 -6.05 14.72 -3.11
C VAL A 234 -7.14 14.96 -2.07
N ASP A 235 -8.33 15.36 -2.53
CA ASP A 235 -9.51 15.59 -1.71
C ASP A 235 -10.62 14.57 -1.99
N THR A 236 -11.60 14.92 -2.81
CA THR A 236 -12.82 14.15 -3.09
C THR A 236 -12.57 12.85 -3.84
N GLY A 237 -11.49 12.74 -4.61
CA GLY A 237 -11.23 11.51 -5.35
C GLY A 237 -11.02 10.29 -4.47
N MET A 238 -10.59 10.44 -3.21
CA MET A 238 -10.54 9.29 -2.29
C MET A 238 -11.91 8.75 -1.90
N VAL A 239 -12.96 9.59 -1.94
CA VAL A 239 -14.33 9.16 -1.63
C VAL A 239 -14.81 8.12 -2.66
N PHE A 240 -14.39 8.28 -3.91
CA PHE A 240 -14.84 7.43 -5.02
C PHE A 240 -13.82 6.35 -5.42
N SER A 241 -12.54 6.67 -5.37
CA SER A 241 -11.42 5.78 -5.78
C SER A 241 -10.79 5.02 -4.62
N GLY A 242 -11.24 5.30 -3.39
CA GLY A 242 -10.81 4.64 -2.18
C GLY A 242 -9.41 5.04 -1.68
N PRO A 243 -9.00 4.47 -0.54
CA PRO A 243 -7.79 4.87 0.17
C PRO A 243 -6.47 4.47 -0.53
N GLY A 244 -6.52 3.62 -1.55
CA GLY A 244 -5.35 3.22 -2.33
C GLY A 244 -4.91 4.27 -3.37
N LEU A 245 -5.72 5.32 -3.61
CA LEU A 245 -5.45 6.32 -4.63
C LEU A 245 -4.11 7.05 -4.46
N PRO A 246 -3.69 7.53 -3.27
CA PRO A 246 -2.42 8.24 -3.11
C PRO A 246 -1.21 7.38 -3.50
N LYS A 247 -1.22 6.11 -3.07
CA LYS A 247 -0.18 5.13 -3.45
C LYS A 247 -0.14 4.92 -4.98
N ARG A 248 -1.30 4.73 -5.61
CA ARG A 248 -1.39 4.55 -7.08
C ARG A 248 -0.89 5.79 -7.84
N ILE A 249 -1.18 7.00 -7.33
CA ILE A 249 -0.64 8.25 -7.89
C ILE A 249 0.88 8.25 -7.78
N ASN A 250 1.44 7.98 -6.60
CA ASN A 250 2.88 7.95 -6.41
C ASN A 250 3.59 6.92 -7.30
N GLU A 251 3.00 5.73 -7.46
CA GLU A 251 3.50 4.70 -8.38
C GLU A 251 3.51 5.18 -9.84
N ALA A 252 2.41 5.81 -10.31
CA ALA A 252 2.35 6.36 -11.67
C ALA A 252 3.37 7.51 -11.90
N VAL A 253 3.54 8.38 -10.90
CA VAL A 253 4.53 9.46 -10.93
C VAL A 253 5.95 8.91 -10.96
N ALA A 254 6.26 7.91 -10.13
CA ALA A 254 7.56 7.27 -10.09
C ALA A 254 7.90 6.59 -11.44
N THR A 255 6.93 5.88 -12.03
CA THR A 255 7.07 5.25 -13.35
C THR A 255 7.26 6.28 -14.46
N THR A 256 6.62 7.44 -14.36
CA THR A 256 6.75 8.51 -15.37
C THR A 256 8.06 9.27 -15.26
N ARG A 257 8.55 9.50 -14.03
CA ARG A 257 9.81 10.23 -13.78
C ARG A 257 11.05 9.38 -14.03
N SER A 258 10.90 8.06 -13.94
CA SER A 258 11.97 7.15 -14.29
C SER A 258 12.11 7.10 -15.80
N ASN A 259 13.27 7.49 -16.32
CA ASN A 259 13.61 7.15 -17.70
C ASN A 259 13.43 5.63 -17.87
N PRO A 260 12.88 5.14 -18.99
CA PRO A 260 12.91 3.71 -19.26
C PRO A 260 14.36 3.26 -19.04
N PRO A 261 14.59 2.17 -18.27
CA PRO A 261 15.95 1.68 -18.09
C PRO A 261 16.52 1.56 -19.49
N SER A 262 17.63 2.26 -19.74
CA SER A 262 18.34 2.08 -20.98
C SER A 262 18.55 0.57 -21.07
N ILE A 263 18.04 -0.05 -22.15
CA ILE A 263 18.45 -1.40 -22.54
C ILE A 263 19.89 -1.26 -23.06
N GLY A 264 20.78 -0.69 -22.24
CA GLY A 264 22.19 -0.93 -22.35
C GLY A 264 22.42 -2.33 -21.77
N PRO A 265 23.33 -3.13 -22.34
CA PRO A 265 23.74 -4.36 -21.67
C PRO A 265 24.13 -3.99 -20.25
N ALA A 266 23.52 -4.64 -19.26
CA ALA A 266 23.81 -4.39 -17.86
C ALA A 266 25.33 -4.41 -17.69
N SER A 267 25.94 -3.25 -17.45
CA SER A 267 27.38 -3.11 -17.20
C SER A 267 27.72 -3.56 -15.78
N ASP A 268 26.98 -4.52 -15.24
CA ASP A 268 27.28 -5.20 -14.00
C ASP A 268 27.85 -6.57 -14.44
N GLU A 269 29.17 -6.62 -14.61
CA GLU A 269 29.99 -7.83 -14.85
C GLU A 269 29.95 -8.78 -13.63
N GLY A 270 28.75 -9.07 -13.13
CA GLY A 270 28.48 -9.91 -11.98
C GLY A 270 27.95 -11.26 -12.42
N SER A 271 28.50 -12.33 -11.84
CA SER A 271 27.96 -13.68 -12.00
C SER A 271 26.48 -13.75 -11.59
N ILE A 272 25.64 -14.40 -12.40
CA ILE A 272 24.20 -14.62 -12.13
C ILE A 272 23.95 -15.33 -10.79
N PHE A 273 24.94 -16.07 -10.28
CA PHE A 273 24.91 -16.76 -8.98
C PHE A 273 24.85 -15.82 -7.79
N ARG A 274 25.04 -14.50 -7.97
CA ARG A 274 24.89 -13.52 -6.89
C ARG A 274 23.44 -13.13 -6.63
N PHE A 275 22.51 -13.44 -7.52
CA PHE A 275 21.13 -12.97 -7.42
C PHE A 275 20.19 -13.96 -6.72
N SER A 276 19.35 -13.42 -5.82
CA SER A 276 18.36 -14.17 -5.04
C SER A 276 17.35 -14.92 -5.92
N TRP A 277 16.95 -14.33 -7.06
CA TRP A 277 15.95 -14.93 -7.95
C TRP A 277 16.42 -16.27 -8.51
N LEU A 278 17.70 -16.41 -8.89
CA LEU A 278 18.21 -17.66 -9.47
C LEU A 278 18.10 -18.80 -8.46
N TRP A 279 18.54 -18.59 -7.23
CA TRP A 279 18.48 -19.60 -6.18
C TRP A 279 17.05 -19.96 -5.79
N THR A 280 16.15 -18.97 -5.76
CA THR A 280 14.72 -19.22 -5.53
C THR A 280 14.08 -19.97 -6.71
N LEU A 281 14.54 -19.73 -7.94
CA LEU A 281 14.12 -20.49 -9.12
C LEU A 281 14.56 -21.94 -9.01
N LEU A 282 15.84 -22.17 -8.66
CA LEU A 282 16.39 -23.52 -8.47
C LEU A 282 15.69 -24.25 -7.32
N LEU A 283 15.33 -23.56 -6.24
CA LEU A 283 14.49 -24.10 -5.17
C LEU A 283 13.14 -24.56 -5.73
N GLY A 284 12.47 -23.73 -6.54
CA GLY A 284 11.23 -24.10 -7.24
C GLY A 284 11.39 -25.30 -8.17
N VAL A 285 12.46 -25.37 -8.96
CA VAL A 285 12.77 -26.53 -9.83
C VAL A 285 13.00 -27.80 -9.01
N GLY A 286 13.75 -27.68 -7.91
CA GLY A 286 14.00 -28.78 -6.98
C GLY A 286 12.71 -29.30 -6.35
N MET A 287 11.84 -28.41 -5.86
CA MET A 287 10.52 -28.78 -5.34
C MET A 287 9.63 -29.40 -6.40
N PHE A 288 9.63 -28.87 -7.62
CA PHE A 288 8.85 -29.44 -8.73
C PHE A 288 9.30 -30.88 -9.03
N THR A 289 10.61 -31.10 -9.09
CA THR A 289 11.21 -32.41 -9.36
C THR A 289 10.91 -33.40 -8.22
N GLY A 290 11.08 -32.96 -6.97
CA GLY A 290 10.73 -33.76 -5.80
C GLY A 290 9.25 -34.14 -5.77
N SER A 291 8.37 -33.22 -6.16
CA SER A 291 6.92 -33.46 -6.26
C SER A 291 6.58 -34.49 -7.33
N MET A 292 7.19 -34.38 -8.52
CA MET A 292 7.02 -35.37 -9.59
C MET A 292 7.50 -36.75 -9.17
N LEU A 293 8.62 -36.83 -8.46
CA LEU A 293 9.15 -38.08 -7.92
C LEU A 293 8.23 -38.67 -6.84
N ALA A 294 7.68 -37.85 -5.95
CA ALA A 294 6.73 -38.28 -4.93
C ALA A 294 5.43 -38.80 -5.55
N ILE A 295 4.89 -38.13 -6.58
CA ILE A 295 3.74 -38.64 -7.36
C ILE A 295 4.08 -39.99 -8.00
N TRP A 296 5.25 -40.10 -8.63
CA TRP A 296 5.69 -41.37 -9.24
C TRP A 296 5.71 -42.51 -8.21
N PHE A 297 6.28 -42.29 -7.02
CA PHE A 297 6.31 -43.30 -5.97
C PHE A 297 4.92 -43.62 -5.42
N ALA A 298 4.06 -42.61 -5.22
CA ALA A 298 2.69 -42.81 -4.79
C ALA A 298 1.89 -43.69 -5.77
N LEU A 299 2.15 -43.58 -7.08
CA LEU A 299 1.49 -44.37 -8.12
C LEU A 299 2.09 -45.77 -8.32
N THR A 300 3.36 -45.99 -7.99
CA THR A 300 4.08 -47.24 -8.33
C THR A 300 4.46 -48.08 -7.11
N ARG A 301 5.17 -47.49 -6.14
CA ARG A 301 5.72 -48.17 -4.96
C ARG A 301 5.53 -47.30 -3.73
N VAL A 302 4.37 -47.51 -3.08
CA VAL A 302 3.95 -46.80 -1.87
C VAL A 302 4.87 -47.10 -0.67
N VAL A 303 5.47 -48.28 -0.59
CA VAL A 303 6.39 -48.67 0.49
C VAL A 303 7.79 -48.81 -0.09
N LEU A 304 8.75 -48.07 0.47
CA LEU A 304 10.15 -48.07 0.05
C LEU A 304 10.95 -49.14 0.81
N PRO A 305 12.10 -49.59 0.29
CA PRO A 305 12.89 -50.65 0.93
C PRO A 305 13.29 -50.33 2.39
N TYR A 306 13.57 -49.07 2.69
CA TYR A 306 13.90 -48.65 4.06
C TYR A 306 12.68 -48.61 4.99
N ASP A 307 11.46 -48.41 4.45
CA ASP A 307 10.20 -48.50 5.20
C ASP A 307 9.96 -49.94 5.69
N GLU A 308 10.24 -50.93 4.83
CA GLU A 308 10.15 -52.35 5.18
C GLU A 308 11.16 -52.72 6.28
N VAL A 309 12.39 -52.20 6.20
CA VAL A 309 13.42 -52.39 7.22
C VAL A 309 13.03 -51.75 8.55
N TYR A 310 12.45 -50.55 8.53
CA TYR A 310 11.98 -49.86 9.74
C TYR A 310 10.84 -50.64 10.42
N CYS A 311 9.84 -51.04 9.64
CA CYS A 311 8.67 -51.77 10.14
C CYS A 311 8.98 -53.24 10.50
N GLY A 312 10.02 -53.83 9.91
CA GLY A 312 10.28 -55.28 9.99
C GLY A 312 9.24 -56.11 9.24
N LEU A 313 8.48 -55.48 8.33
CA LEU A 313 7.39 -56.10 7.57
C LEU A 313 7.60 -55.83 6.09
N THR A 314 7.46 -56.87 5.27
CA THR A 314 7.45 -56.73 3.81
C THR A 314 6.16 -56.05 3.34
N ARG A 315 6.18 -55.42 2.15
CA ARG A 315 4.97 -54.87 1.52
C ARG A 315 3.82 -55.87 1.42
N GLY A 316 4.12 -57.14 1.16
CA GLY A 316 3.09 -58.20 1.11
C GLY A 316 2.43 -58.44 2.47
N GLN A 317 3.22 -58.42 3.55
CA GLN A 317 2.71 -58.54 4.91
C GLN A 317 1.90 -57.31 5.33
N LEU A 318 2.32 -56.11 4.94
CA LEU A 318 1.55 -54.88 5.18
C LEU A 318 0.20 -54.89 4.45
N ALA A 319 0.17 -55.36 3.20
CA ALA A 319 -1.06 -55.51 2.44
C ALA A 319 -2.01 -56.55 3.06
N ALA A 320 -1.46 -57.62 3.65
CA ALA A 320 -2.23 -58.65 4.34
C ALA A 320 -2.72 -58.18 5.72
N LEU A 321 -1.98 -57.30 6.40
CA LEU A 321 -2.38 -56.71 7.68
C LEU A 321 -3.67 -55.89 7.53
N ASN A 322 -3.73 -55.05 6.50
CA ASN A 322 -4.92 -54.26 6.21
C ASN A 322 -4.98 -53.85 4.73
N ARG A 323 -6.06 -54.23 4.03
CA ARG A 323 -6.29 -53.91 2.62
C ARG A 323 -6.37 -52.40 2.32
N HIS A 324 -6.72 -51.58 3.31
CA HIS A 324 -6.88 -50.12 3.17
C HIS A 324 -5.61 -49.34 3.50
N LEU A 325 -4.60 -49.97 4.11
CA LEU A 325 -3.38 -49.31 4.55
C LEU A 325 -2.54 -48.75 3.40
N LEU A 326 -2.25 -49.58 2.37
CA LEU A 326 -1.45 -49.11 1.23
C LEU A 326 -2.18 -48.02 0.41
N PRO A 327 -3.49 -48.12 0.13
CA PRO A 327 -4.25 -47.01 -0.45
C PRO A 327 -4.23 -45.72 0.40
N PHE A 328 -4.32 -45.85 1.72
CA PHE A 328 -4.24 -44.70 2.64
C PHE A 328 -2.89 -43.98 2.53
N MET A 329 -1.79 -44.72 2.60
CA MET A 329 -0.43 -44.17 2.43
C MET A 329 -0.23 -43.56 1.03
N ALA A 330 -0.81 -44.15 -0.01
CA ALA A 330 -0.73 -43.61 -1.37
C ALA A 330 -1.48 -42.27 -1.49
N HIS A 331 -2.67 -42.18 -0.88
CA HIS A 331 -3.47 -40.97 -0.82
C HIS A 331 -2.72 -39.84 -0.10
N ASP A 332 -2.12 -40.13 1.06
CA ASP A 332 -1.39 -39.14 1.83
C ASP A 332 -0.17 -38.58 1.07
N ARG A 333 0.65 -39.47 0.49
CA ARG A 333 1.76 -39.06 -0.39
C ARG A 333 1.31 -38.24 -1.60
N MET A 334 0.12 -38.54 -2.15
CA MET A 334 -0.44 -37.77 -3.26
C MET A 334 -0.85 -36.36 -2.83
N ILE A 335 -1.46 -36.21 -1.65
CA ILE A 335 -1.83 -34.89 -1.09
C ILE A 335 -0.57 -34.05 -0.82
N LEU A 336 0.44 -34.65 -0.18
CA LEU A 336 1.72 -33.99 0.08
C LEU A 336 2.36 -33.54 -1.25
N ALA A 337 2.46 -34.44 -2.23
CA ALA A 337 3.10 -34.14 -3.50
C ALA A 337 2.34 -33.09 -4.32
N GLY A 338 1.00 -33.11 -4.31
CA GLY A 338 0.17 -32.09 -4.94
C GLY A 338 0.37 -30.70 -4.33
N THR A 339 0.46 -30.64 -3.00
CA THR A 339 0.72 -29.39 -2.27
C THR A 339 2.12 -28.86 -2.57
N MET A 340 3.15 -29.72 -2.55
CA MET A 340 4.51 -29.37 -2.93
C MET A 340 4.61 -28.89 -4.38
N LEU A 341 3.86 -29.50 -5.30
CA LEU A 341 3.82 -29.10 -6.71
C LEU A 341 3.25 -27.69 -6.89
N ASN A 342 2.18 -27.37 -6.15
CA ASN A 342 1.59 -26.03 -6.17
C ASN A 342 2.60 -24.98 -5.68
N ILE A 343 3.24 -25.22 -4.54
CA ILE A 343 4.28 -24.34 -3.99
C ILE A 343 5.45 -24.19 -4.98
N ALA A 344 5.86 -25.27 -5.65
CA ALA A 344 6.91 -25.23 -6.65
C ALA A 344 6.57 -24.28 -7.80
N VAL A 345 5.36 -24.38 -8.36
CA VAL A 345 4.88 -23.46 -9.42
C VAL A 345 4.85 -22.02 -8.91
N LEU A 346 4.37 -21.79 -7.69
CA LEU A 346 4.37 -20.46 -7.08
C LEU A 346 5.78 -19.89 -6.91
N TYR A 347 6.77 -20.70 -6.53
CA TYR A 347 8.18 -20.25 -6.43
C TYR A 347 8.80 -19.97 -7.79
N LEU A 348 8.52 -20.80 -8.81
CA LEU A 348 8.97 -20.56 -10.17
C LEU A 348 8.42 -19.23 -10.71
N CYS A 349 7.11 -19.02 -10.57
CA CYS A 349 6.44 -17.78 -11.00
C CYS A 349 6.91 -16.56 -10.20
N SER A 350 6.97 -16.67 -8.87
CA SER A 350 7.41 -15.58 -7.99
C SER A 350 8.85 -15.20 -8.26
N SER A 351 9.72 -16.17 -8.50
CA SER A 351 11.10 -15.92 -8.87
C SER A 351 11.22 -15.20 -10.22
N TRP A 352 10.60 -15.77 -11.26
CA TRP A 352 10.78 -15.28 -12.63
C TRP A 352 10.10 -13.94 -12.90
N PHE A 353 8.86 -13.76 -12.43
CA PHE A 353 8.07 -12.56 -12.68
C PHE A 353 8.19 -11.51 -11.55
N GLY A 354 8.65 -11.91 -10.37
CA GLY A 354 8.69 -11.07 -9.17
C GLY A 354 10.11 -10.72 -8.72
N ILE A 355 10.81 -11.69 -8.14
CA ILE A 355 12.13 -11.49 -7.51
C ILE A 355 13.16 -11.03 -8.54
N ARG A 356 13.13 -11.59 -9.76
CA ARG A 356 14.00 -11.17 -10.87
C ARG A 356 13.79 -9.70 -11.27
N ARG A 357 12.59 -9.15 -11.01
CA ARG A 357 12.21 -7.75 -11.25
C ARG A 357 12.37 -6.87 -10.01
N GLY A 358 13.02 -7.38 -8.95
CA GLY A 358 13.26 -6.66 -7.70
C GLY A 358 12.01 -6.42 -6.84
N ARG A 359 10.91 -7.15 -7.08
CA ARG A 359 9.69 -7.00 -6.27
C ARG A 359 9.88 -7.59 -4.88
N HIS A 360 10.06 -6.72 -3.88
CA HIS A 360 10.33 -7.10 -2.48
C HIS A 360 9.31 -8.11 -1.94
N TRP A 361 8.01 -7.87 -2.15
CA TRP A 361 6.95 -8.73 -1.61
C TRP A 361 7.03 -10.18 -2.12
N CYS A 362 7.44 -10.41 -3.38
CA CYS A 362 7.58 -11.76 -3.92
C CYS A 362 8.67 -12.54 -3.20
N ARG A 363 9.79 -11.86 -2.90
CA ARG A 363 10.89 -12.45 -2.14
C ARG A 363 10.46 -12.76 -0.71
N THR A 364 9.78 -11.83 -0.05
CA THR A 364 9.26 -12.03 1.31
C THR A 364 8.28 -13.20 1.35
N ALA A 365 7.34 -13.28 0.42
CA ALA A 365 6.37 -14.37 0.35
C ALA A 365 7.05 -15.73 0.16
N ALA A 366 7.97 -15.85 -0.80
CA ALA A 366 8.72 -17.07 -1.03
C ALA A 366 9.59 -17.45 0.19
N ALA A 367 10.24 -16.47 0.83
CA ALA A 367 11.07 -16.69 2.00
C ALA A 367 10.26 -17.16 3.22
N CYS A 368 9.13 -16.51 3.52
CA CYS A 368 8.26 -16.89 4.62
C CYS A 368 7.66 -18.29 4.39
N SER A 369 7.18 -18.55 3.18
CA SER A 369 6.62 -19.86 2.79
C SER A 369 7.68 -20.97 2.90
N ALA A 370 8.88 -20.75 2.35
CA ALA A 370 9.95 -21.74 2.40
C ALA A 370 10.44 -21.95 3.83
N GLY A 371 10.58 -20.87 4.61
CA GLY A 371 10.91 -20.93 6.02
C GLY A 371 9.93 -21.78 6.82
N ALA A 372 8.63 -21.59 6.61
CA ALA A 372 7.60 -22.42 7.25
C ALA A 372 7.73 -23.90 6.84
N GLY A 373 7.96 -24.20 5.56
CA GLY A 373 8.17 -25.57 5.07
C GLY A 373 9.45 -26.24 5.60
N PHE A 374 10.54 -25.49 5.78
CA PHE A 374 11.75 -26.05 6.43
C PHE A 374 11.55 -26.27 7.93
N LEU A 375 10.77 -25.42 8.59
CA LEU A 375 10.41 -25.62 10.00
C LEU A 375 9.52 -26.85 10.17
N SER A 376 8.62 -27.15 9.22
CA SER A 376 7.77 -28.32 9.30
C SER A 376 8.54 -29.64 9.21
N PHE A 377 9.77 -29.65 8.67
CA PHE A 377 10.64 -30.83 8.72
C PHE A 377 10.80 -31.34 10.15
N PHE A 378 10.92 -30.46 11.15
CA PHE A 378 11.12 -30.85 12.56
C PHE A 378 9.89 -31.49 13.22
N LEU A 379 8.74 -31.57 12.54
CA LEU A 379 7.57 -32.28 13.05
C LEU A 379 7.85 -33.78 13.29
N PHE A 380 8.87 -34.35 12.64
CA PHE A 380 9.29 -35.74 12.90
C PHE A 380 9.68 -36.03 14.35
N LEU A 381 10.09 -35.00 15.10
CA LEU A 381 10.37 -35.11 16.54
C LEU A 381 9.10 -35.44 17.34
N GLY A 382 7.92 -35.06 16.82
CA GLY A 382 6.63 -35.39 17.42
C GLY A 382 6.19 -36.82 17.12
N PHE A 383 6.20 -37.24 15.84
CA PHE A 383 5.66 -38.54 15.43
C PHE A 383 6.67 -39.71 15.44
N GLY A 384 7.98 -39.44 15.50
CA GLY A 384 9.01 -40.45 15.80
C GLY A 384 9.51 -41.29 14.63
N TYR A 385 9.35 -40.83 13.38
CA TYR A 385 9.88 -41.48 12.18
C TYR A 385 10.81 -40.54 11.41
N PHE A 386 12.04 -40.99 11.12
CA PHE A 386 13.03 -40.22 10.38
C PHE A 386 13.25 -40.83 9.00
N ASP A 387 12.90 -40.11 7.93
CA ASP A 387 13.21 -40.47 6.55
C ASP A 387 14.59 -39.89 6.14
N PRO A 388 15.63 -40.73 5.95
CA PRO A 388 16.95 -40.26 5.53
C PRO A 388 16.98 -39.66 4.13
N PHE A 389 16.14 -40.15 3.21
CA PHE A 389 16.05 -39.62 1.85
C PHE A 389 15.40 -38.24 1.87
N HIS A 390 14.31 -38.09 2.64
CA HIS A 390 13.69 -36.79 2.84
C HIS A 390 14.66 -35.79 3.50
N ALA A 391 15.43 -36.21 4.50
CA ALA A 391 16.45 -35.38 5.14
C ALA A 391 17.56 -34.94 4.17
N PHE A 392 18.03 -35.85 3.31
CA PHE A 392 19.01 -35.54 2.27
C PHE A 392 18.46 -34.48 1.28
N VAL A 393 17.27 -34.71 0.73
CA VAL A 393 16.63 -33.76 -0.20
C VAL A 393 16.40 -32.41 0.47
N THR A 394 15.90 -32.42 1.71
CA THR A 394 15.68 -31.20 2.51
C THR A 394 16.98 -30.43 2.70
N THR A 395 18.10 -31.10 2.98
CA THR A 395 19.42 -30.45 3.14
C THR A 395 19.88 -29.77 1.84
N VAL A 396 19.70 -30.43 0.69
CA VAL A 396 20.03 -29.85 -0.61
C VAL A 396 19.18 -28.61 -0.91
N LEU A 397 17.86 -28.71 -0.69
CA LEU A 397 16.94 -27.59 -0.90
C LEU A 397 17.18 -26.44 0.10
N PHE A 398 17.56 -26.76 1.34
CA PHE A 398 17.86 -25.77 2.38
C PHE A 398 19.02 -24.88 1.97
N GLN A 399 20.07 -25.45 1.37
CA GLN A 399 21.17 -24.67 0.82
C GLN A 399 20.67 -23.67 -0.26
N LEU A 400 19.80 -24.10 -1.17
CA LEU A 400 19.22 -23.20 -2.19
C LEU A 400 18.39 -22.09 -1.55
N PHE A 401 17.64 -22.41 -0.50
CA PHE A 401 16.87 -21.43 0.26
C PHE A 401 17.78 -20.39 0.94
N VAL A 402 18.85 -20.80 1.63
CA VAL A 402 19.81 -19.87 2.25
C VAL A 402 20.45 -18.96 1.19
N GLN A 403 20.84 -19.51 0.04
CA GLN A 403 21.39 -18.69 -1.06
C GLN A 403 20.34 -17.72 -1.64
N GLY A 404 19.07 -18.13 -1.69
CA GLY A 404 17.95 -17.24 -2.04
C GLY A 404 17.76 -16.10 -1.03
N LEU A 405 17.96 -16.35 0.26
CA LEU A 405 17.90 -15.33 1.31
C LEU A 405 19.07 -14.36 1.27
N VAL A 406 20.30 -14.84 1.08
CA VAL A 406 21.51 -13.99 1.12
C VAL A 406 21.80 -13.33 -0.22
N GLY A 407 21.26 -13.86 -1.32
CA GLY A 407 21.45 -13.34 -2.67
C GLY A 407 20.99 -11.88 -2.83
N ARG A 408 21.68 -11.16 -3.72
CA ARG A 408 21.33 -9.78 -4.08
C ARG A 408 19.97 -9.73 -4.76
N VAL A 409 19.17 -8.73 -4.40
CA VAL A 409 17.91 -8.43 -5.09
C VAL A 409 18.25 -7.69 -6.38
N ALA A 410 17.65 -8.10 -7.49
CA ALA A 410 17.77 -7.36 -8.73
C ALA A 410 17.22 -5.93 -8.54
N PRO A 411 17.75 -4.92 -9.24
CA PRO A 411 17.17 -3.58 -9.21
C PRO A 411 15.66 -3.65 -9.50
N THR A 412 14.87 -2.96 -8.69
CA THR A 412 13.42 -2.92 -8.85
C THR A 412 13.10 -2.32 -10.21
N THR A 413 12.60 -3.14 -11.13
CA THR A 413 12.00 -2.58 -12.35
C THR A 413 10.61 -2.13 -11.95
N LEU A 414 10.35 -0.83 -12.10
CA LEU A 414 9.03 -0.28 -11.90
C LEU A 414 8.01 -1.05 -12.75
N PRO A 415 6.71 -1.08 -12.35
CA PRO A 415 5.68 -1.72 -13.15
C PRO A 415 5.77 -1.27 -14.61
N ASP A 416 5.60 -2.21 -15.54
CA ASP A 416 5.54 -1.88 -16.97
C ASP A 416 4.56 -0.72 -17.17
N GLN A 417 4.88 0.19 -18.10
CA GLN A 417 4.17 1.45 -18.37
C GLN A 417 2.70 1.30 -18.83
N GLY A 418 2.07 0.15 -18.59
CA GLY A 418 0.70 -0.18 -18.97
C GLY A 418 -0.24 -0.51 -17.81
N VAL A 419 0.13 -0.24 -16.54
CA VAL A 419 -0.88 -0.26 -15.46
C VAL A 419 -1.92 0.77 -15.84
N GLU A 420 -3.13 0.39 -16.26
CA GLU A 420 -4.16 1.35 -16.63
C GLU A 420 -4.36 2.36 -15.50
N TRP A 421 -4.20 3.63 -15.82
CA TRP A 421 -4.25 4.73 -14.86
C TRP A 421 -5.72 5.08 -14.55
N ALA A 422 -6.64 4.22 -14.98
CA ALA A 422 -8.08 4.33 -14.86
C ALA A 422 -8.62 3.09 -14.12
N GLU A 423 -9.73 3.26 -13.43
CA GLU A 423 -10.44 2.18 -12.75
C GLU A 423 -11.39 1.46 -13.71
N THR A 424 -10.81 0.74 -14.67
CA THR A 424 -11.56 -0.07 -15.62
C THR A 424 -12.27 -1.24 -14.93
N VAL A 425 -13.23 -1.85 -15.64
CA VAL A 425 -13.97 -3.01 -15.11
C VAL A 425 -13.00 -4.17 -14.86
N GLU A 426 -12.04 -4.35 -15.74
CA GLU A 426 -10.95 -5.32 -15.67
C GLU A 426 -10.12 -5.12 -14.41
N TRP A 427 -9.77 -3.88 -14.09
CA TRP A 427 -9.06 -3.56 -12.85
C TRP A 427 -9.88 -3.90 -11.61
N ARG A 428 -11.18 -3.55 -11.59
CA ARG A 428 -12.09 -3.85 -10.47
C ARG A 428 -12.28 -5.36 -10.28
N MET A 429 -12.43 -6.13 -11.36
CA MET A 429 -12.45 -7.58 -11.31
C MET A 429 -11.14 -8.15 -10.78
N GLY A 430 -10.00 -7.54 -11.14
CA GLY A 430 -8.70 -7.86 -10.58
C GLY A 430 -8.63 -7.67 -9.06
N GLN A 431 -9.25 -6.61 -8.51
CA GLN A 431 -9.33 -6.40 -7.06
C GLN A 431 -10.15 -7.48 -6.36
N TRP A 432 -11.28 -7.90 -6.94
CA TRP A 432 -12.05 -9.04 -6.43
C TRP A 432 -11.26 -10.35 -6.48
N GLY A 433 -10.53 -10.59 -7.57
CA GLY A 433 -9.63 -11.73 -7.67
C GLY A 433 -8.57 -11.73 -6.58
N GLN A 434 -7.95 -10.57 -6.30
CA GLN A 434 -6.99 -10.41 -5.21
C GLN A 434 -7.63 -10.69 -3.85
N LEU A 435 -8.84 -10.18 -3.59
CA LEU A 435 -9.55 -10.45 -2.34
C LEU A 435 -9.82 -11.94 -2.15
N VAL A 436 -10.29 -12.65 -3.18
CA VAL A 436 -10.50 -14.10 -3.14
C VAL A 436 -9.20 -14.84 -2.84
N TRP A 437 -8.09 -14.45 -3.48
CA TRP A 437 -6.77 -15.02 -3.18
C TRP A 437 -6.34 -14.82 -1.73
N VAL A 438 -6.56 -13.63 -1.17
CA VAL A 438 -6.26 -13.33 0.25
C VAL A 438 -7.09 -14.20 1.18
N VAL A 439 -8.41 -14.26 0.96
CA VAL A 439 -9.33 -15.09 1.77
C VAL A 439 -8.94 -16.56 1.70
N HIS A 440 -8.64 -17.07 0.50
CA HIS A 440 -8.19 -18.45 0.31
C HIS A 440 -6.87 -18.73 1.04
N SER A 441 -5.91 -17.80 0.97
CA SER A 441 -4.61 -17.94 1.64
C SER A 441 -4.75 -17.98 3.17
N VAL A 442 -5.61 -17.13 3.75
CA VAL A 442 -5.92 -17.16 5.18
C VAL A 442 -6.58 -18.48 5.56
N GLY A 443 -7.54 -18.95 4.76
CA GLY A 443 -8.19 -20.25 4.97
C GLY A 443 -7.21 -21.42 4.97
N LEU A 444 -6.31 -21.48 3.98
CA LEU A 444 -5.27 -22.51 3.90
C LEU A 444 -4.29 -22.45 5.09
N LEU A 445 -3.91 -21.25 5.53
CA LEU A 445 -3.02 -21.09 6.67
C LEU A 445 -3.68 -21.58 7.97
N LEU A 446 -4.94 -21.23 8.21
CA LEU A 446 -5.70 -21.73 9.36
C LEU A 446 -5.90 -23.25 9.31
N ALA A 447 -6.20 -23.80 8.14
CA ALA A 447 -6.30 -25.24 7.94
C ALA A 447 -4.97 -25.94 8.24
N GLY A 448 -3.85 -25.41 7.71
CA GLY A 448 -2.51 -25.93 7.97
C GLY A 448 -2.14 -25.91 9.45
N VAL A 449 -2.37 -24.79 10.15
CA VAL A 449 -2.14 -24.69 11.61
C VAL A 449 -2.99 -25.70 12.37
N THR A 450 -4.26 -25.87 12.00
CA THR A 450 -5.17 -26.82 12.64
C THR A 450 -4.71 -28.26 12.44
N ILE A 451 -4.38 -28.64 11.19
CA ILE A 451 -3.92 -30.00 10.85
C ILE A 451 -2.59 -30.30 11.54
N SER A 452 -1.62 -29.37 11.53
CA SER A 452 -0.35 -29.55 12.25
C SER A 452 -0.56 -29.66 13.76
N GLY A 453 -1.47 -28.87 14.34
CA GLY A 453 -1.79 -28.92 15.76
C GLY A 453 -2.40 -30.26 16.18
N VAL A 454 -3.37 -30.77 15.40
CA VAL A 454 -3.99 -32.09 15.65
C VAL A 454 -2.99 -33.22 15.39
N GLY A 455 -2.26 -33.18 14.28
CA GLY A 455 -1.34 -34.25 13.87
C GLY A 455 -0.14 -34.46 14.81
N ILE A 456 0.23 -33.46 15.62
CA ILE A 456 1.23 -33.64 16.69
C ILE A 456 0.65 -34.42 17.88
N ALA A 457 -0.65 -34.29 18.15
CA ALA A 457 -1.31 -34.88 19.30
C ALA A 457 -1.90 -36.26 19.00
N ASP A 458 -2.57 -36.41 17.86
CA ASP A 458 -3.31 -37.59 17.44
C ASP A 458 -2.86 -38.05 16.04
N VAL A 459 -2.28 -39.25 15.96
CA VAL A 459 -1.70 -39.78 14.70
C VAL A 459 -2.77 -40.19 13.68
N LEU A 460 -3.94 -40.63 14.12
CA LEU A 460 -5.09 -40.94 13.26
C LEU A 460 -6.35 -40.39 13.91
N ILE A 461 -7.17 -39.68 13.14
CA ILE A 461 -8.45 -39.16 13.62
C ILE A 461 -9.57 -40.20 13.39
N SER A 462 -10.72 -40.01 14.02
CA SER A 462 -11.86 -40.94 13.98
C SER A 462 -12.38 -41.29 12.57
N THR A 463 -12.11 -40.45 11.58
CA THR A 463 -12.42 -40.74 10.17
C THR A 463 -11.44 -41.73 9.56
N ASP A 464 -10.16 -41.66 9.93
CA ASP A 464 -9.11 -42.52 9.41
C ASP A 464 -9.26 -43.93 9.98
N GLU A 465 -9.54 -44.05 11.29
CA GLU A 465 -9.84 -45.34 11.93
C GLU A 465 -11.05 -46.03 11.28
N ARG A 466 -12.08 -45.26 10.91
CA ARG A 466 -13.25 -45.79 10.17
C ARG A 466 -12.89 -46.28 8.77
N TYR A 467 -12.01 -45.58 8.06
CA TYR A 467 -11.56 -45.99 6.74
C TYR A 467 -10.68 -47.25 6.80
N LEU A 468 -9.76 -47.28 7.77
CA LEU A 468 -8.87 -48.41 7.98
C LEU A 468 -9.61 -49.62 8.57
N GLY A 469 -10.72 -49.40 9.29
CA GLY A 469 -11.47 -50.46 9.97
C GLY A 469 -10.71 -51.10 11.14
N ILE A 470 -9.70 -50.41 11.67
CA ILE A 470 -8.88 -50.81 12.83
C ILE A 470 -8.57 -49.55 13.65
N SER A 471 -8.66 -49.65 14.97
CA SER A 471 -8.33 -48.54 15.87
C SER A 471 -6.82 -48.34 16.01
N VAL A 472 -6.39 -47.14 16.42
CA VAL A 472 -4.98 -46.85 16.73
C VAL A 472 -4.42 -47.80 17.79
N ALA A 473 -5.23 -48.13 18.80
CA ALA A 473 -4.84 -49.04 19.87
C ALA A 473 -4.56 -50.46 19.34
N GLU A 474 -5.45 -50.98 18.49
CA GLU A 474 -5.28 -52.29 17.85
C GLU A 474 -4.09 -52.31 16.89
N LEU A 475 -3.92 -51.25 16.08
CA LEU A 475 -2.80 -51.15 15.14
C LEU A 475 -1.46 -51.04 15.88
N ARG A 476 -1.41 -50.33 17.01
CA ARG A 476 -0.20 -50.22 17.85
C ARG A 476 0.20 -51.57 18.45
N VAL A 477 -0.77 -52.41 18.82
CA VAL A 477 -0.51 -53.77 19.32
C VAL A 477 -0.06 -54.70 18.18
N ALA A 478 -0.71 -54.62 17.01
CA ALA A 478 -0.44 -55.50 15.88
C ALA A 478 0.88 -55.15 15.16
N ALA A 479 1.19 -53.86 15.02
CA ALA A 479 2.33 -53.37 14.25
C ALA A 479 2.78 -51.99 14.73
N GLY A 480 3.31 -51.89 15.95
CA GLY A 480 3.63 -50.62 16.62
C GLY A 480 4.54 -49.65 15.85
N ARG A 481 5.38 -50.14 14.92
CA ARG A 481 6.24 -49.30 14.05
C ARG A 481 5.56 -48.84 12.76
N VAL A 482 4.41 -49.37 12.42
CA VAL A 482 3.63 -48.93 11.26
C VAL A 482 2.96 -47.59 11.54
N LEU A 483 2.57 -47.32 12.80
CA LEU A 483 1.89 -46.08 13.17
C LEU A 483 2.76 -44.83 12.94
N PRO A 484 4.04 -44.76 13.37
CA PRO A 484 4.94 -43.66 13.01
C PRO A 484 5.21 -43.52 11.50
N LEU A 485 5.18 -44.63 10.75
CA LEU A 485 5.34 -44.60 9.29
C LEU A 485 4.12 -43.99 8.58
N ILE A 486 2.92 -44.18 9.11
CA ILE A 486 1.69 -43.59 8.56
C ILE A 486 1.55 -42.11 8.97
N ALA A 487 2.07 -41.75 10.15
CA ALA A 487 2.04 -40.39 10.67
C ALA A 487 2.94 -39.40 9.92
N HIS A 488 3.93 -39.94 9.20
CA HIS A 488 4.94 -39.21 8.45
C HIS A 488 4.45 -38.79 7.07
#